data_AF-A0A7Y2JM78-F1
#
_entry.id   AF-A0A7Y2JM78-F1
#
_cell.length_a   1.000
_cell.length_b   1.000
_cell.length_c   1.000
_cell.angle_alpha   90.00
_cell.angle_beta   90.00
_cell.angle_gamma   90.00
#
_symmetry.space_group_name_H-M   'P 1'
#
loop_
_entity.id
_entity.type
_entity.pdbx_description
1 polymer ?
#
loop_
_entity_poly.entity_id
_entity_poly.type
_entity_poly.pdbx_seq_one_letter_code
_entity_poly.pdbx_strand_id
1 'polypeptide(L)'
;IIFFDEPTTGLDPIMAGVINDLIREIVVEMGATAMTITHDMTSVRAIADDVAMLHAGKIRWTGPVGQMDESGDPYLTQFITGSAEGPIETVR
;
A
#
# COMPACT_ATOMS: atom_id res chain seq x y z
N ILE A 1 -17.66 5.63 -3.14
CA ILE A 1 -16.32 5.66 -2.52
C ILE A 1 -16.32 4.63 -1.40
N ILE A 2 -15.37 3.71 -1.39
CA ILE A 2 -15.24 2.62 -0.42
C ILE A 2 -13.91 2.79 0.32
N PHE A 3 -13.92 2.56 1.63
CA PHE A 3 -12.74 2.64 2.47
C PHE A 3 -12.42 1.27 3.04
N PHE A 4 -11.17 0.84 2.89
CA PHE A 4 -10.67 -0.40 3.47
C PHE A 4 -9.55 -0.07 4.45
N ASP A 5 -9.69 -0.51 5.69
CA ASP A 5 -8.65 -0.39 6.72
C ASP A 5 -8.06 -1.78 6.96
N GLU A 6 -6.85 -1.99 6.46
CA GLU A 6 -6.12 -3.26 6.51
C GLU A 6 -6.95 -4.51 6.14
N PRO A 7 -7.52 -4.58 4.92
CA PRO A 7 -8.51 -5.59 4.55
C PRO A 7 -7.99 -7.03 4.53
N THR A 8 -6.67 -7.22 4.50
CA THR A 8 -6.00 -8.52 4.40
C THR A 8 -5.29 -8.94 5.69
N THR A 9 -5.35 -8.14 6.76
CA THR A 9 -4.66 -8.44 8.02
C THR A 9 -5.17 -9.73 8.65
N GLY A 10 -4.23 -10.60 9.05
CA GLY A 10 -4.52 -11.88 9.70
C GLY A 10 -4.96 -13.00 8.74
N LEU A 11 -5.07 -12.72 7.44
CA LEU A 11 -5.32 -13.74 6.43
C LEU A 11 -4.01 -14.40 5.98
N ASP A 12 -4.11 -15.67 5.56
CA ASP A 12 -3.03 -16.32 4.84
C ASP A 12 -2.87 -15.72 3.43
N PRO A 13 -1.70 -15.91 2.78
CA PRO A 13 -1.42 -15.31 1.48
C PRO A 13 -2.42 -15.66 0.36
N ILE A 14 -3.07 -16.84 0.42
CA ILE A 14 -4.04 -17.25 -0.60
C ILE A 14 -5.33 -16.44 -0.42
N MET A 15 -5.84 -16.39 0.82
CA MET A 15 -7.06 -15.64 1.12
C MET A 15 -6.87 -14.13 0.95
N ALA A 16 -5.69 -13.59 1.28
CA ALA A 16 -5.35 -12.20 1.00
C ALA A 16 -5.42 -11.89 -0.51
N GLY A 17 -4.91 -12.80 -1.35
CA GLY A 17 -5.03 -12.69 -2.81
C GLY A 17 -6.49 -12.61 -3.29
N VAL A 18 -7.34 -13.50 -2.78
CA VAL A 18 -8.78 -13.50 -3.13
C VAL A 18 -9.46 -12.19 -2.73
N ILE A 19 -9.15 -11.65 -1.55
CA ILE A 19 -9.69 -10.35 -1.11
C ILE A 19 -9.20 -9.21 -2.01
N ASN A 20 -7.92 -9.21 -2.39
CA ASN A 20 -7.37 -8.20 -3.29
C ASN A 20 -8.03 -8.24 -4.67
N ASP A 21 -8.24 -9.43 -5.23
CA ASP A 21 -8.94 -9.61 -6.51
C ASP A 21 -10.37 -9.07 -6.44
N LEU A 22 -11.10 -9.38 -5.35
CA LEU A 22 -12.45 -8.86 -5.13
C LEU A 22 -12.47 -7.33 -5.03
N ILE A 23 -11.51 -6.72 -4.32
CA ILE A 23 -11.40 -5.25 -4.25
C ILE A 23 -11.18 -4.67 -5.65
N ARG A 24 -10.29 -5.28 -6.45
CA ARG A 24 -10.01 -4.81 -7.81
C ARG A 24 -11.21 -4.94 -8.73
N GLU A 25 -11.93 -6.06 -8.65
CA GLU A 25 -13.19 -6.29 -9.38
C GLU A 25 -14.22 -5.21 -9.06
N ILE A 26 -14.44 -4.91 -7.78
CA ILE A 26 -15.38 -3.87 -7.36
C ILE A 26 -15.01 -2.49 -7.95
N VAL A 27 -13.72 -2.13 -7.91
CA VAL A 27 -13.24 -0.85 -8.45
C VAL A 27 -13.45 -0.78 -9.96
N VAL A 28 -13.04 -1.82 -10.69
CA VAL A 28 -13.02 -1.84 -12.16
C VAL A 28 -14.43 -1.99 -12.74
N GLU A 29 -15.22 -2.95 -12.24
CA GLU A 29 -16.52 -3.26 -12.82
C GLU A 29 -17.61 -2.25 -12.43
N MET A 30 -17.60 -1.78 -11.18
CA MET A 30 -18.62 -0.83 -10.70
C MET A 30 -18.22 0.63 -10.92
N GLY A 31 -16.99 0.89 -11.41
CA GLY A 31 -16.43 2.24 -11.49
C GLY A 31 -16.31 2.92 -10.13
N ALA A 32 -16.16 2.14 -9.06
CA ALA A 32 -16.10 2.64 -7.70
C ALA A 32 -14.69 3.14 -7.36
N THR A 33 -14.58 4.30 -6.72
CA THR A 33 -13.32 4.71 -6.08
C THR A 33 -13.14 3.95 -4.77
N ALA A 34 -11.99 3.30 -4.58
CA ALA A 34 -11.58 2.70 -3.32
C ALA A 34 -10.34 3.42 -2.75
N MET A 35 -10.26 3.51 -1.43
CA MET A 35 -9.07 3.95 -0.70
C MET A 35 -8.75 2.91 0.36
N THR A 36 -7.57 2.29 0.23
CA THR A 36 -7.11 1.23 1.12
C THR A 36 -5.92 1.70 1.94
N ILE A 37 -5.98 1.47 3.24
CA ILE A 37 -4.87 1.62 4.17
C ILE A 37 -4.28 0.22 4.39
N THR A 38 -2.99 0.06 4.15
CA THR A 38 -2.30 -1.21 4.42
C THR A 38 -0.80 -0.96 4.52
N HIS A 39 -0.13 -1.86 5.23
CA HIS A 39 1.33 -1.95 5.28
C HIS A 39 1.88 -3.09 4.39
N ASP A 40 1.01 -3.91 3.77
CA ASP A 40 1.42 -5.01 2.90
C ASP A 40 1.61 -4.53 1.46
N MET A 41 2.87 -4.54 1.01
CA MET A 41 3.24 -4.16 -0.35
C MET A 41 2.71 -5.10 -1.43
N THR A 42 2.42 -6.36 -1.11
CA THR A 42 1.79 -7.29 -2.05
C THR A 42 0.39 -6.81 -2.40
N SER A 43 -0.39 -6.45 -1.38
CA SER A 43 -1.73 -5.88 -1.55
C SER A 43 -1.69 -4.54 -2.28
N VAL A 44 -0.79 -3.62 -1.92
CA VAL A 44 -0.63 -2.32 -2.62
C VAL A 44 -0.40 -2.53 -4.11
N ARG A 45 0.54 -3.41 -4.48
CA ARG A 45 0.86 -3.70 -5.89
C ARG A 45 -0.28 -4.39 -6.64
N ALA A 46 -1.16 -5.10 -5.94
CA ALA A 46 -2.29 -5.80 -6.54
C ALA A 46 -3.49 -4.87 -6.84
N ILE A 47 -3.80 -3.93 -5.94
CA ILE A 47 -5.07 -3.19 -6.01
C ILE A 47 -4.91 -1.70 -6.35
N ALA A 48 -3.77 -1.08 -6.04
CA ALA A 48 -3.62 0.37 -6.11
C ALA A 48 -3.23 0.85 -7.50
N ASP A 49 -3.86 1.93 -7.96
CA ASP A 49 -3.40 2.67 -9.15
C ASP A 49 -2.40 3.77 -8.73
N ASP A 50 -2.74 4.54 -7.69
CA ASP A 50 -1.91 5.55 -7.03
C ASP A 50 -1.70 5.21 -5.55
N VAL A 51 -0.55 5.62 -5.02
CA VAL A 51 -0.14 5.33 -3.64
C VAL A 51 0.35 6.62 -2.98
N ALA A 52 0.05 6.75 -1.68
CA ALA A 52 0.56 7.83 -0.83
C ALA A 52 1.23 7.24 0.40
N MET A 53 2.49 7.61 0.64
CA MET A 53 3.20 7.24 1.86
C MET A 53 2.97 8.30 2.94
N LEU A 54 2.40 7.87 4.07
CA LEU A 54 2.25 8.71 5.26
C LEU A 54 3.33 8.38 6.28
N HIS A 55 4.01 9.41 6.79
CA HIS A 55 4.93 9.28 7.91
C HIS A 55 4.88 10.52 8.80
N ALA A 56 4.76 10.33 10.12
CA ALA A 56 4.66 11.41 11.11
C ALA A 56 3.59 12.47 10.76
N GLY A 57 2.42 12.02 10.32
CA GLY A 57 1.29 12.90 9.95
C GLY A 57 1.49 13.71 8.66
N LYS A 58 2.53 13.42 7.87
CA LYS A 58 2.80 14.07 6.59
C LYS A 58 2.85 13.08 5.46
N ILE A 59 2.29 13.47 4.32
CA ILE A 59 2.47 12.76 3.06
C ILE A 59 3.92 12.99 2.62
N ARG A 60 4.72 11.93 2.57
CA ARG A 60 6.13 11.97 2.15
C ARG A 60 6.26 11.82 0.65
N TRP A 61 5.47 10.91 0.08
CA TRP A 61 5.52 10.60 -1.33
C TRP A 61 4.11 10.27 -1.83
N THR A 62 3.83 10.63 -3.08
CA THR A 62 2.61 10.26 -3.80
C THR A 62 2.93 10.01 -5.26
N GLY A 63 2.33 8.99 -5.84
CA GLY A 63 2.41 8.76 -7.28
C GLY A 63 1.84 7.41 -7.70
N PRO A 64 1.97 7.08 -8.99
CA PRO A 64 1.53 5.80 -9.52
C PRO A 64 2.28 4.66 -8.84
N VAL A 65 1.60 3.54 -8.58
CA VAL A 65 2.20 2.36 -7.92
C VAL A 65 3.47 1.88 -8.64
N GLY A 66 3.53 2.02 -9.97
CA GLY A 66 4.68 1.64 -10.78
C GLY A 66 5.94 2.51 -10.60
N GLN A 67 5.84 3.66 -9.93
CA GLN A 67 6.97 4.56 -9.67
C GLN A 67 7.52 4.42 -8.25
N MET A 68 6.92 3.59 -7.40
CA MET A 68 7.29 3.47 -5.98
C MET A 68 8.76 3.04 -5.80
N ASP A 69 9.18 2.03 -6.55
CA ASP A 69 10.53 1.44 -6.45
C ASP A 69 11.62 2.40 -6.95
N GLU A 70 11.26 3.36 -7.82
CA GLU A 70 12.17 4.34 -8.43
C GLU A 70 11.97 5.77 -7.85
N SER A 71 11.19 5.90 -6.78
CA SER A 71 10.79 7.19 -6.20
C SER A 71 11.95 8.07 -5.73
N GLY A 72 13.10 7.47 -5.38
CA GLY A 72 14.23 8.15 -4.77
C GLY A 72 13.98 8.69 -3.35
N ASP A 73 12.80 8.44 -2.77
CA ASP A 73 12.49 8.85 -1.40
C ASP A 73 13.04 7.83 -0.39
N PRO A 74 13.95 8.22 0.52
CA PRO A 74 14.60 7.28 1.41
C PRO A 74 13.66 6.66 2.45
N TYR A 75 12.56 7.32 2.81
CA TYR A 75 11.55 6.73 3.71
C TYR A 75 10.79 5.63 2.97
N LEU A 76 10.36 5.92 1.73
CA LEU A 76 9.63 4.95 0.91
C LEU A 76 10.50 3.74 0.58
N THR A 77 11.76 3.98 0.18
CA THR A 77 12.72 2.88 -0.07
C THR A 77 12.92 2.03 1.17
N GLN A 78 13.12 2.63 2.35
CA GLN A 78 13.27 1.87 3.60
C GLN A 78 12.04 1.00 3.87
N PHE A 79 10.84 1.57 3.71
CA PHE A 79 9.58 0.87 3.97
C PHE A 79 9.36 -0.30 3.00
N ILE A 80 9.54 -0.08 1.69
CA ILE A 80 9.35 -1.12 0.66
C ILE A 80 10.34 -2.28 0.83
N THR A 81 11.60 -1.97 1.16
CA THR A 81 12.66 -2.97 1.29
C THR A 81 12.67 -3.67 2.65
N GLY A 82 11.92 -3.17 3.63
CA GLY A 82 11.97 -3.65 5.01
C GLY A 82 13.34 -3.43 5.66
N SER A 83 14.10 -2.41 5.22
CA SER A 83 15.44 -2.14 5.73
C SER A 83 15.39 -1.67 7.19
N ALA A 84 16.24 -2.28 8.03
CA ALA A 84 16.44 -1.85 9.42
C ALA A 84 17.20 -0.51 9.51
N GLU A 85 17.92 -0.13 8.45
CA GLU A 85 18.63 1.14 8.34
C GLU A 85 17.87 2.11 7.43
N GLY A 86 17.71 3.35 7.89
CA GLY A 86 17.09 4.42 7.13
C GLY A 86 16.53 5.52 8.04
N PRO A 87 15.79 6.49 7.46
CA PRO A 87 15.30 7.65 8.19
C PRO A 87 14.08 7.40 9.09
N ILE A 88 13.39 6.26 8.95
CA ILE A 88 12.34 5.81 9.87
C ILE A 88 13.03 5.23 11.10
N GLU A 89 12.92 5.93 12.22
CA GLU A 89 13.45 5.45 13.51
C GLU A 89 12.65 4.23 13.96
N THR A 90 13.33 3.10 14.15
CA THR A 90 12.73 1.95 14.83
C THR A 90 12.82 2.21 16.33
N VAL A 91 11.67 2.26 16.99
CA VAL A 91 11.63 2.40 18.46
C VAL A 91 12.34 1.17 19.04
N ARG A 92 13.48 1.41 19.69
CA ARG A 92 14.10 0.45 20.60
C ARG A 92 13.41 0.48 21.95
#